data_AF-A0A8T4XBQ7-F1
#
_entry.id   AF-A0A8T4XBQ7-F1
#
_cell.length_a   1.000
_cell.length_b   1.000
_cell.length_c   1.000
_cell.angle_alpha   90.00
_cell.angle_beta   90.00
_cell.angle_gamma   90.00
#
_symmetry.space_group_name_H-M   'P 1'
#
loop_
_entity.id
_entity.type
_entity.pdbx_description
1 polymer ?
#
loop_
_entity_poly.entity_id
_entity_poly.type
_entity_poly.pdbx_seq_one_letter_code
_entity_poly.pdbx_strand_id
1 'polypeptide(L)'
;MMTFDTFYNELHELINKHEKNNTPLKVQKDLDVNIVKIFGENITALARAKNGLIDVTELAYATAEHHPYWNLLYNCSEIANIVLEKWKSELSKKDASDIEWSIKELKQSLEKITKKINDSDI
;
A
#
# COMPACT_ATOMS: atom_id res chain seq x y z
N MET A 1 7.06 -12.20 28.82
CA MET A 1 6.49 -11.08 28.02
C MET A 1 5.88 -11.71 26.78
N MET A 2 4.63 -11.38 26.45
CA MET A 2 3.97 -11.94 25.25
C MET A 2 4.70 -11.42 24.01
N THR A 3 5.16 -12.32 23.14
CA THR A 3 5.74 -11.97 21.83
C THR A 3 4.66 -11.97 20.76
N PHE A 4 4.91 -11.32 19.62
CA PHE A 4 3.98 -11.36 18.49
C PHE A 4 3.74 -12.80 17.99
N ASP A 5 4.77 -13.66 18.00
CA ASP A 5 4.62 -15.09 17.71
C ASP A 5 3.68 -15.79 18.68
N THR A 6 3.79 -15.47 19.97
CA THR A 6 2.92 -16.05 21.01
C THR A 6 1.46 -15.65 20.74
N PHE A 7 1.23 -14.35 20.47
CA PHE A 7 -0.08 -13.84 20.08
C PHE A 7 -0.60 -14.51 18.79
N TYR A 8 0.25 -14.66 17.77
CA TYR A 8 -0.13 -15.29 16.51
C TYR A 8 -0.54 -16.75 16.71
N ASN A 9 0.16 -17.50 17.58
CA ASN A 9 -0.21 -18.88 17.87
C ASN A 9 -1.59 -18.98 18.53
N GLU A 10 -1.89 -18.14 19.52
CA GLU A 10 -3.23 -18.06 20.14
C GLU A 10 -4.31 -17.68 19.11
N LEU A 11 -4.03 -16.69 18.26
CA LEU A 11 -4.91 -16.28 17.18
C LEU A 11 -5.12 -17.40 16.15
N HIS A 12 -4.08 -18.17 15.84
CA HIS A 12 -4.16 -19.28 14.90
C HIS A 12 -5.04 -20.43 15.43
N GLU A 13 -4.96 -20.74 16.73
CA GLU A 13 -5.88 -21.68 17.36
C GLU A 13 -7.34 -21.22 17.24
N LEU A 14 -7.59 -19.93 17.44
CA LEU A 14 -8.92 -19.33 17.26
C LEU A 14 -9.40 -19.45 15.81
N ILE A 15 -8.56 -19.09 14.83
CA ILE A 15 -8.88 -19.21 13.40
C ILE A 15 -9.25 -20.66 13.06
N ASN A 16 -8.43 -21.63 13.47
CA ASN A 16 -8.65 -23.05 13.21
C ASN A 16 -9.96 -23.56 13.82
N LYS A 17 -10.35 -23.03 14.99
CA LYS A 17 -11.65 -23.35 15.62
C LYS A 17 -12.82 -22.85 14.78
N HIS A 18 -12.72 -21.66 14.20
CA HIS A 18 -13.79 -21.06 13.38
C HIS A 18 -13.85 -21.62 11.95
N GLU A 19 -12.72 -21.99 11.34
CA GLU A 19 -12.69 -22.68 10.04
C GLU A 19 -13.39 -24.04 10.12
N LYS A 20 -13.21 -24.79 11.22
CA LYS A 20 -13.95 -26.03 11.50
C LYS A 20 -15.46 -25.82 11.63
N ASN A 21 -15.90 -24.60 11.90
CA ASN A 21 -17.31 -24.20 11.99
C ASN A 21 -17.82 -23.54 10.70
N ASN A 22 -17.21 -23.86 9.54
CA ASN A 22 -17.58 -23.35 8.21
C ASN A 22 -17.51 -21.83 8.07
N THR A 23 -16.63 -21.14 8.80
CA THR A 23 -16.31 -19.74 8.51
C THR A 23 -15.12 -19.68 7.55
N PRO A 24 -15.32 -19.39 6.25
CA PRO A 24 -14.22 -19.32 5.29
C PRO A 24 -13.37 -18.08 5.55
N LEU A 25 -12.13 -18.31 5.96
CA LEU A 25 -11.13 -17.27 6.23
C LEU A 25 -9.93 -17.49 5.31
N LYS A 26 -9.25 -16.40 4.97
CA LYS A 26 -7.94 -16.44 4.34
C LYS A 26 -6.95 -15.69 5.19
N VAL A 27 -5.90 -16.37 5.63
CA VAL A 27 -4.87 -15.79 6.50
C VAL A 27 -3.58 -15.65 5.72
N GLN A 28 -2.95 -14.48 5.82
CA GLN A 28 -1.59 -14.23 5.37
C GLN A 28 -0.78 -13.74 6.56
N LYS A 29 0.47 -14.19 6.66
CA LYS A 29 1.37 -13.78 7.74
C LYS A 29 2.74 -13.45 7.19
N ASP A 30 3.35 -12.46 7.82
CA ASP A 30 4.74 -12.11 7.67
C ASP A 30 5.24 -11.77 9.08
N LEU A 31 5.71 -12.80 9.79
CA LEU A 31 6.06 -12.68 11.21
C LEU A 31 7.38 -11.91 11.39
N ASP A 32 8.24 -11.87 10.37
CA ASP A 32 9.51 -11.13 10.40
C ASP A 32 9.28 -9.61 10.58
N VAL A 33 8.14 -9.11 10.08
CA VAL A 33 7.71 -7.71 10.24
C VAL A 33 6.46 -7.56 11.11
N ASN A 34 6.09 -8.60 11.88
CA ASN A 34 4.94 -8.61 12.77
C ASN A 34 3.59 -8.30 12.10
N ILE A 35 3.34 -8.84 10.91
CA ILE A 35 2.09 -8.65 10.17
C ILE A 35 1.28 -9.95 10.10
N VAL A 36 0.00 -9.85 10.45
CA VAL A 36 -1.01 -10.88 10.17
C VAL A 36 -2.21 -10.22 9.51
N LYS A 37 -2.61 -10.71 8.32
CA LYS A 37 -3.78 -10.24 7.58
C LYS A 37 -4.82 -11.35 7.52
N ILE A 38 -6.01 -11.09 8.05
CA ILE A 38 -7.16 -12.02 8.00
C ILE A 38 -8.21 -11.41 7.07
N PHE A 39 -8.55 -12.14 6.02
CA PHE A 39 -9.59 -11.76 5.08
C PHE A 39 -10.80 -12.66 5.25
N GLY A 40 -11.99 -12.06 5.25
CA GLY A 40 -13.25 -12.79 5.23
C GLY A 40 -13.57 -13.39 3.85
N GLU A 41 -14.72 -14.04 3.78
CA GLU A 41 -15.24 -14.64 2.56
C GLU A 41 -15.38 -13.61 1.43
N ASN A 42 -15.29 -14.08 0.18
CA ASN A 42 -15.55 -13.27 -1.02
C ASN A 42 -14.63 -12.05 -1.19
N ILE A 43 -13.51 -12.00 -0.45
CA ILE A 43 -12.51 -10.96 -0.62
C ILE A 43 -12.00 -10.93 -2.06
N THR A 44 -12.08 -9.76 -2.71
CA THR A 44 -11.62 -9.59 -4.09
C THR A 44 -10.16 -9.11 -4.14
N ALA A 45 -9.47 -9.37 -5.25
CA ALA A 45 -8.14 -8.81 -5.50
C ALA A 45 -8.16 -7.26 -5.44
N LEU A 46 -9.22 -6.63 -5.97
CA LEU A 46 -9.40 -5.18 -5.92
C LEU A 46 -9.50 -4.65 -4.48
N ALA A 47 -10.31 -5.28 -3.64
CA ALA A 47 -10.43 -4.87 -2.23
C ALA A 47 -9.10 -5.02 -1.48
N ARG A 48 -8.34 -6.08 -1.76
CA ARG A 48 -7.00 -6.28 -1.20
C ARG A 48 -5.99 -5.24 -1.68
N ALA A 49 -6.02 -4.88 -2.97
CA ALA A 49 -5.17 -3.84 -3.52
C ALA A 49 -5.46 -2.47 -2.88
N LYS A 50 -6.74 -2.10 -2.74
CA LYS A 50 -7.15 -0.88 -2.03
C LYS A 50 -6.65 -0.85 -0.59
N ASN A 51 -6.83 -1.94 0.14
CA ASN A 51 -6.36 -2.02 1.53
C ASN A 51 -4.83 -1.94 1.63
N GLY A 52 -4.09 -2.65 0.77
CA GLY A 52 -2.63 -2.57 0.78
C GLY A 52 -2.07 -1.20 0.38
N LEU A 53 -2.80 -0.43 -0.43
CA LEU A 53 -2.40 0.93 -0.80
C LEU A 53 -2.50 1.93 0.37
N ILE A 54 -3.32 1.64 1.38
CA ILE A 54 -3.44 2.49 2.58
C ILE A 54 -2.08 2.61 3.28
N ASP A 55 -1.41 1.48 3.52
CA ASP A 55 -0.10 1.46 4.20
C ASP A 55 0.97 2.27 3.43
N VAL A 56 0.93 2.24 2.10
CA VAL A 56 1.83 3.01 1.22
C VAL A 56 1.52 4.51 1.28
N THR A 57 0.23 4.86 1.26
CA THR A 57 -0.25 6.25 1.34
C THR A 57 0.09 6.86 2.70
N GLU A 58 -0.08 6.10 3.78
CA GLU A 58 0.28 6.51 5.14
C GLU A 58 1.78 6.79 5.25
N LEU A 59 2.63 5.90 4.72
CA LEU A 59 4.07 6.13 4.66
C LEU A 59 4.40 7.41 3.87
N ALA A 60 3.75 7.63 2.72
CA ALA A 60 3.95 8.85 1.93
C ALA A 60 3.57 10.12 2.70
N TYR A 61 2.49 10.10 3.49
CA TYR A 61 2.03 11.24 4.28
C TYR A 61 2.86 11.48 5.54
N ALA A 62 3.34 10.41 6.19
CA ALA A 62 4.18 10.50 7.38
C ALA A 62 5.64 10.84 7.06
N THR A 63 6.09 10.59 5.84
CA THR A 63 7.45 10.90 5.41
C THR A 63 7.62 12.40 5.22
N ALA A 64 8.72 12.97 5.74
CA ALA A 64 9.02 14.38 5.57
C ALA A 64 9.20 14.75 4.09
N GLU A 65 8.65 15.89 3.66
CA GLU A 65 8.70 16.35 2.27
C GLU A 65 10.12 16.50 1.70
N HIS A 66 11.11 16.67 2.57
CA HIS A 66 12.52 16.76 2.20
C HIS A 66 13.19 15.41 1.90
N HIS A 67 12.53 14.28 2.19
CA HIS A 67 13.06 12.97 1.89
C HIS A 67 13.16 12.79 0.36
N PRO A 68 14.30 12.32 -0.19
CA PRO A 68 14.58 12.34 -1.62
C PRO A 68 13.57 11.55 -2.46
N TYR A 69 12.94 10.52 -1.88
CA TYR A 69 11.95 9.67 -2.56
C TYR A 69 10.50 9.99 -2.18
N TRP A 70 10.27 10.94 -1.28
CA TRP A 70 8.92 11.26 -0.80
C TRP A 70 7.97 11.61 -1.96
N ASN A 71 8.37 12.58 -2.79
CA ASN A 71 7.52 13.05 -3.88
C ASN A 71 7.24 11.95 -4.92
N LEU A 72 8.15 10.98 -5.08
CA LEU A 72 7.91 9.81 -5.93
C LEU A 72 6.85 8.89 -5.32
N LEU A 73 7.02 8.55 -4.04
CA LEU A 73 6.10 7.65 -3.34
C LEU A 73 4.69 8.25 -3.26
N TYR A 74 4.60 9.54 -2.89
CA TYR A 74 3.36 10.30 -2.80
C TYR A 74 2.59 10.34 -4.11
N ASN A 75 3.21 10.79 -5.20
CA ASN A 75 2.49 10.90 -6.47
C ASN A 75 2.13 9.53 -7.07
N CYS A 76 2.93 8.48 -6.81
CA CYS A 76 2.56 7.12 -7.17
C CYS A 76 1.34 6.62 -6.37
N SER A 77 1.27 6.89 -5.05
CA SER A 77 0.10 6.52 -4.25
C SER A 77 -1.15 7.27 -4.67
N GLU A 78 -1.05 8.56 -5.01
CA GLU A 78 -2.18 9.35 -5.49
C GLU A 78 -2.78 8.81 -6.79
N ILE A 79 -1.93 8.51 -7.78
CA ILE A 79 -2.37 7.90 -9.03
C ILE A 79 -3.06 6.56 -8.77
N ALA A 80 -2.45 5.72 -7.92
CA ALA A 80 -3.02 4.42 -7.57
C ALA A 80 -4.36 4.56 -6.83
N ASN A 81 -4.51 5.56 -5.94
CA ASN A 81 -5.76 5.82 -5.22
C ASN A 81 -6.86 6.17 -6.22
N ILE A 82 -6.62 7.14 -7.11
CA ILE A 82 -7.59 7.55 -8.14
C ILE A 82 -8.01 6.35 -9.01
N VAL A 83 -7.04 5.59 -9.53
CA VAL A 83 -7.30 4.44 -10.40
C VAL A 83 -8.08 3.34 -9.68
N LEU A 84 -7.71 3.00 -8.44
CA LEU A 84 -8.42 1.96 -7.69
C LEU A 84 -9.81 2.42 -7.25
N GLU A 85 -9.99 3.69 -6.85
CA GLU A 85 -11.30 4.25 -6.54
C GLU A 85 -12.26 4.14 -7.72
N LYS A 86 -11.79 4.51 -8.91
CA LYS A 86 -12.57 4.48 -10.16
C LYS A 86 -12.53 3.14 -10.88
N TRP A 87 -11.97 2.08 -10.30
CA TRP A 87 -11.74 0.79 -10.99
C TRP A 87 -12.99 0.16 -11.63
N LYS A 88 -14.18 0.42 -11.07
CA LYS A 88 -15.46 -0.09 -11.59
C LYS A 88 -16.30 0.99 -12.30
N SER A 89 -15.72 2.16 -12.56
CA SER A 89 -16.36 3.29 -13.23
C SER A 89 -15.39 3.96 -14.19
N GLU A 90 -15.79 5.10 -14.75
CA GLU A 90 -14.93 5.89 -15.63
C GLU A 90 -14.15 6.95 -14.84
N LEU A 91 -12.97 7.30 -15.32
CA LEU A 91 -12.24 8.49 -14.86
C LEU A 91 -12.96 9.74 -15.34
N SER A 92 -13.21 10.67 -14.43
CA SER A 92 -13.68 12.01 -14.78
C SER A 92 -12.53 12.85 -15.35
N LYS A 93 -12.87 14.00 -15.95
CA LYS A 93 -11.87 14.98 -16.40
C LYS A 93 -10.97 15.45 -15.26
N LYS A 94 -11.54 15.61 -14.05
CA LYS A 94 -10.78 15.98 -12.86
C LYS A 94 -9.79 14.89 -12.49
N ASP A 95 -10.25 13.63 -12.46
CA ASP A 95 -9.39 12.49 -12.15
C ASP A 95 -8.20 12.40 -13.13
N ALA A 96 -8.46 12.62 -14.43
CA ALA A 96 -7.41 12.66 -15.44
C ALA A 96 -6.43 13.82 -15.22
N SER A 97 -6.90 15.03 -14.93
CA SER A 97 -6.05 16.18 -14.64
C SER A 97 -5.20 15.99 -13.37
N ASP A 98 -5.75 15.36 -12.33
CA ASP A 98 -5.01 15.07 -11.09
C ASP A 98 -3.89 14.03 -11.34
N ILE A 99 -4.17 13.01 -12.17
CA ILE A 99 -3.15 12.05 -12.62
C ILE A 99 -2.07 12.75 -13.46
N GLU A 100 -2.44 13.62 -14.39
CA GLU A 100 -1.48 14.38 -15.22
C GLU A 100 -0.56 15.25 -14.37
N TRP A 101 -1.12 15.92 -13.35
CA TRP A 101 -0.34 16.69 -12.38
C TRP A 101 0.64 15.79 -11.63
N SER A 102 0.18 14.66 -11.12
CA SER A 102 1.02 13.70 -10.40
C SER A 102 2.17 13.18 -11.27
N ILE A 103 1.91 12.88 -12.55
CA ILE A 103 2.94 12.46 -13.51
C ILE A 103 3.99 13.55 -13.74
N LYS A 104 3.58 14.82 -13.80
CA LYS A 104 4.50 15.95 -13.94
C LYS A 104 5.44 16.03 -12.73
N GLU A 105 4.90 15.91 -11.52
CA GLU A 105 5.69 15.91 -10.28
C GLU A 105 6.67 14.73 -10.22
N LEU A 106 6.22 13.53 -10.63
CA LEU A 106 7.09 12.35 -10.75
C LEU A 106 8.29 12.60 -11.68
N LYS A 107 8.04 13.16 -12.86
CA LYS A 107 9.10 13.48 -13.84
C LYS A 107 10.13 14.45 -13.25
N GLN A 108 9.66 15.54 -12.65
CA GLN A 108 10.56 16.54 -12.04
C GLN A 108 11.39 15.94 -10.89
N SER A 109 10.81 15.07 -10.08
CA SER A 109 11.53 14.38 -9.02
C SER A 109 12.59 13.41 -9.54
N LEU A 110 12.26 12.64 -10.59
CA LEU A 110 13.24 11.75 -11.24
C LEU A 110 14.39 12.54 -11.86
N GLU A 111 14.13 13.67 -12.50
CA GLU A 111 15.17 14.54 -13.06
C GLU A 111 16.13 15.03 -11.96
N LYS A 112 15.60 15.49 -10.82
CA LYS A 112 16.41 15.94 -9.67
C LYS A 112 17.29 14.83 -9.11
N ILE A 113 16.76 13.62 -8.98
CA ILE A 113 17.51 12.45 -8.49
C ILE A 113 18.59 12.05 -9.50
N THR A 114 18.24 11.96 -10.79
CA THR A 114 19.17 11.60 -11.86
C THR A 114 20.34 12.58 -11.94
N LYS A 115 20.06 13.89 -11.83
CA LYS A 115 21.10 14.91 -11.78
C LYS A 115 22.05 14.70 -10.59
N LYS A 116 21.52 14.44 -9.39
CA LYS A 116 22.35 14.15 -8.21
C LYS A 116 23.24 12.92 -8.38
N ILE A 117 22.73 11.86 -9.02
CA ILE A 117 23.51 10.65 -9.31
C ILE A 117 24.67 10.99 -10.25
N ASN A 118 24.40 11.68 -11.36
CA ASN A 118 25.42 12.07 -12.32
C ASN A 118 26.46 13.03 -11.72
N ASP A 119 26.06 13.92 -10.81
CA ASP A 119 26.97 14.83 -10.11
C ASP A 119 27.82 14.12 -9.04
N SER A 120 27.41 12.93 -8.56
CA SER A 120 28.16 12.12 -7.58
C SER A 120 29.16 11.13 -8.19
N ASP A 121 29.09 10.90 -9.50
CA ASP A 121 29.98 10.01 -10.26
C ASP A 121 31.20 10.77 -10.86
N ILE A 122 31.40 12.04 -10.49
CA ILE A 122 32.51 12.93 -10.88
C ILE A 122 33.36 13.27 -9.65
#